data_AF-A0A836Q6Z2-F1
#
_entry.id   AF-A0A836Q6Z2-F1
#
_cell.length_a   1.000
_cell.length_b   1.000
_cell.length_c   1.000
_cell.angle_alpha   90.00
_cell.angle_beta   90.00
_cell.angle_gamma   90.00
#
_symmetry.space_group_name_H-M   'P 1'
#
loop_
_entity.id
_entity.type
_entity.pdbx_description
1 polymer ?
#
loop_
_entity_poly.entity_id
_entity_poly.type
_entity_poly.pdbx_seq_one_letter_code
_entity_poly.pdbx_strand_id
1 'polypeptide(L)'
;MPDAIDLINKFDALEKDFVGKTLLAPVLRGTTVRVRLGGIVMELKTDDRNFEGYALMKVNDLKSAKIIGKPTLKQTAEYLKLFPRLRMIVIDKFDGVWWALMFNRSDKRFKLDGPVPVRLVSEDRIGAFRAIETRCDGANFYYETDNVMHDFGNCVYLNECLRQRVPPDELRYSGLMPAEKLAYLMAFFAKRSCLCAGQKRICR
;
A
#
# COMPACT_ATOMS: atom_id res chain seq x y z
N MET A 1 -14.25 23.48 29.24
CA MET A 1 -14.73 22.46 28.27
C MET A 1 -15.24 23.22 27.06
N PRO A 2 -14.94 22.80 25.82
CA PRO A 2 -15.56 23.43 24.65
C PRO A 2 -17.08 23.23 24.71
N ASP A 3 -17.84 24.30 24.50
CA ASP A 3 -19.30 24.25 24.46
C ASP A 3 -19.76 23.45 23.22
N ALA A 4 -20.86 22.70 23.35
CA ALA A 4 -21.40 21.91 22.24
C ALA A 4 -21.76 22.79 21.03
N ILE A 5 -22.18 24.03 21.30
CA ILE A 5 -22.50 25.04 20.29
C ILE A 5 -21.23 25.50 19.55
N ASP A 6 -20.09 25.63 20.24
CA ASP A 6 -18.82 25.99 19.61
C ASP A 6 -18.31 24.90 18.65
N LEU A 7 -18.57 23.63 18.96
CA LEU A 7 -18.24 22.51 18.09
C LEU A 7 -19.11 22.51 16.82
N ILE A 8 -20.40 22.81 16.95
CA ILE A 8 -21.32 22.91 15.80
C ILE A 8 -20.92 24.07 14.89
N ASN A 9 -20.64 25.24 15.46
CA ASN A 9 -20.22 26.42 14.68
C ASN A 9 -18.88 26.19 13.94
N LYS A 10 -17.94 25.47 14.57
CA LYS A 10 -16.70 25.05 13.90
C LYS A 10 -16.96 24.07 12.77
N PHE A 11 -17.93 23.16 12.93
CA PHE A 11 -18.33 22.23 11.87
C PHE A 11 -18.94 22.97 10.69
N ASP A 12 -19.87 23.89 10.92
CA ASP A 12 -20.52 24.68 9.87
C ASP A 12 -19.51 25.52 9.08
N ALA A 13 -18.53 26.11 9.79
CA ALA A 13 -17.46 26.86 9.16
C ALA A 13 -16.58 25.93 8.30
N LEU A 14 -16.18 24.77 8.83
CA LEU A 14 -15.38 23.79 8.09
C LEU A 14 -16.13 23.21 6.89
N GLU A 15 -17.43 22.98 7.01
CA GLU A 15 -18.29 22.48 5.93
C GLU A 15 -18.36 23.49 4.78
N LYS A 16 -18.68 24.75 5.08
CA LYS A 16 -18.73 25.82 4.06
C LYS A 16 -17.39 26.02 3.37
N ASP A 17 -16.31 25.90 4.12
CA ASP A 17 -14.97 26.02 3.58
C ASP A 17 -14.56 24.81 2.75
N PHE A 18 -15.14 23.64 3.00
CA PHE A 18 -14.72 22.39 2.38
C PHE A 18 -15.46 22.09 1.07
N VAL A 19 -16.75 22.40 1.01
CA VAL A 19 -17.56 22.23 -0.20
C VAL A 19 -16.98 23.08 -1.33
N GLY A 20 -16.79 22.47 -2.50
CA GLY A 20 -16.21 23.12 -3.67
C GLY A 20 -14.67 23.13 -3.72
N LYS A 21 -13.97 22.74 -2.65
CA LYS A 21 -12.50 22.58 -2.68
C LYS A 21 -12.08 21.38 -3.52
N THR A 22 -10.88 21.48 -4.07
CA THR A 22 -10.22 20.38 -4.78
C THR A 22 -9.23 19.70 -3.84
N LEU A 23 -9.26 18.37 -3.83
CA LEU A 23 -8.43 17.51 -2.99
C LEU A 23 -7.67 16.52 -3.86
N LEU A 24 -6.49 16.13 -3.39
CA LEU A 24 -5.76 14.98 -3.91
C LEU A 24 -5.85 13.88 -2.86
N ALA A 25 -6.30 12.69 -3.27
CA ALA A 25 -6.28 11.52 -2.41
C ALA A 25 -6.16 10.23 -3.25
N PRO A 26 -5.68 9.13 -2.63
CA PRO A 26 -5.77 7.81 -3.22
C PRO A 26 -7.22 7.32 -3.21
N VAL A 27 -7.62 6.71 -4.32
CA VAL A 27 -8.91 6.06 -4.51
C VAL A 27 -8.64 4.60 -4.78
N LEU A 28 -9.19 3.72 -3.94
CA LEU A 28 -9.15 2.27 -4.14
C LEU A 28 -10.49 1.85 -4.73
N ARG A 29 -10.47 0.85 -5.62
CA ARG A 29 -11.68 0.39 -6.29
C ARG A 29 -12.73 -0.06 -5.27
N GLY A 30 -13.95 0.45 -5.42
CA GLY A 30 -15.09 0.08 -4.57
C GLY A 30 -15.03 0.59 -3.12
N THR A 31 -14.07 1.44 -2.74
CA THR A 31 -13.96 1.99 -1.38
C THR A 31 -14.38 3.46 -1.33
N THR A 32 -14.66 3.96 -0.13
CA THR A 32 -14.76 5.40 0.14
C THR A 32 -13.37 6.01 0.32
N VAL A 33 -13.24 7.28 -0.03
CA VAL A 33 -12.03 8.07 0.24
C VAL A 33 -12.13 8.64 1.64
N ARG A 34 -11.10 8.44 2.46
CA ARG A 34 -11.02 9.05 3.80
C ARG A 34 -10.13 10.27 3.77
N VAL A 35 -10.65 11.40 4.25
CA VAL A 35 -9.89 12.65 4.39
C VAL A 35 -9.99 13.15 5.82
N ARG A 36 -8.91 13.71 6.35
CA ARG A 36 -8.89 14.33 7.67
C ARG A 36 -8.81 15.85 7.54
N LEU A 37 -9.78 16.57 8.10
CA LEU A 37 -9.81 18.03 8.14
C LEU A 37 -10.09 18.52 9.56
N GLY A 38 -9.25 19.43 10.07
CA GLY A 38 -9.45 19.98 11.41
C GLY A 38 -9.52 18.91 12.52
N GLY A 39 -8.94 17.73 12.30
CA GLY A 39 -9.02 16.58 13.21
C GLY A 39 -10.19 15.62 12.98
N ILE A 40 -11.14 15.96 12.11
CA ILE A 40 -12.31 15.14 11.78
C ILE A 40 -12.01 14.27 10.56
N VAL A 41 -12.33 12.98 10.64
CA VAL A 41 -12.23 12.06 9.50
C VAL A 41 -13.58 12.02 8.78
N MET A 42 -13.57 12.31 7.49
CA MET A 42 -14.74 12.23 6.62
C MET A 42 -14.56 11.15 5.58
N GLU A 43 -15.66 10.51 5.21
CA GLU A 43 -15.71 9.50 4.16
C GLU A 43 -16.47 10.04 2.95
N LEU A 44 -15.80 10.13 1.81
CA LEU A 44 -16.35 10.64 0.57
C LEU A 44 -16.54 9.49 -0.43
N LYS A 45 -17.72 9.43 -1.04
CA LYS A 45 -18.00 8.55 -2.18
C LYS A 45 -17.60 9.25 -3.47
N THR A 46 -16.85 8.56 -4.31
CA THR A 46 -16.53 9.01 -5.67
C THR A 46 -17.67 8.67 -6.62
N ASP A 47 -17.80 9.45 -7.69
CA ASP A 47 -18.76 9.23 -8.77
C ASP A 47 -18.38 8.03 -9.66
N ASP A 48 -17.08 7.75 -9.81
CA ASP A 48 -16.58 6.53 -10.46
C ASP A 48 -16.12 5.50 -9.42
N ARG A 49 -16.81 4.35 -9.37
CA ARG A 49 -16.49 3.23 -8.47
C ARG A 49 -15.42 2.29 -9.03
N ASN A 50 -15.15 2.34 -10.32
CA ASN A 50 -14.19 1.47 -11.00
C ASN A 50 -12.79 2.10 -11.03
N PHE A 51 -12.71 3.41 -10.82
CA PHE A 51 -11.45 4.14 -10.73
C PHE A 51 -10.57 3.61 -9.58
N GLU A 52 -9.29 3.46 -9.88
CA GLU A 52 -8.25 3.11 -8.92
C GLU A 52 -6.99 3.92 -9.24
N GLY A 53 -6.41 4.58 -8.23
CA GLY A 53 -5.27 5.47 -8.42
C GLY A 53 -5.35 6.73 -7.56
N TYR A 54 -4.46 7.67 -7.84
CA TYR A 54 -4.55 9.01 -7.28
C TYR A 54 -5.48 9.87 -8.13
N ALA A 55 -6.38 10.60 -7.48
CA ALA A 55 -7.35 11.47 -8.15
C ALA A 55 -7.29 12.88 -7.60
N LEU A 56 -7.48 13.85 -8.49
CA LEU A 56 -7.97 15.18 -8.13
C LEU A 56 -9.49 15.11 -8.05
N MET A 57 -10.04 15.49 -6.92
CA MET A 57 -11.47 15.40 -6.65
C MET A 57 -12.01 16.74 -6.19
N LYS A 58 -13.14 17.17 -6.74
CA LYS A 58 -13.88 18.33 -6.26
C LYS A 58 -14.97 17.85 -5.31
N VAL A 59 -14.97 18.36 -4.09
CA VAL A 59 -15.98 18.03 -3.08
C VAL A 59 -17.30 18.67 -3.50
N ASN A 60 -18.34 17.85 -3.65
CA ASN A 60 -19.69 18.35 -3.93
C ASN A 60 -20.44 18.61 -2.63
N ASP A 61 -20.29 17.71 -1.66
CA ASP A 61 -20.91 17.76 -0.34
C ASP A 61 -20.06 16.97 0.67
N LEU A 62 -20.48 16.91 1.94
CA LEU A 62 -19.75 16.21 3.02
C LEU A 62 -19.62 14.69 2.86
N LYS A 63 -20.31 14.08 1.89
CA LYS A 63 -20.35 12.63 1.65
C LYS A 63 -19.95 12.25 0.23
N SER A 64 -19.81 13.22 -0.69
CA SER A 64 -19.53 12.96 -2.10
C SER A 64 -18.51 13.92 -2.70
N ALA A 65 -17.66 13.35 -3.55
CA ALA A 65 -16.69 14.11 -4.32
C ALA A 65 -16.66 13.59 -5.76
N LYS A 66 -16.53 14.52 -6.71
CA LYS A 66 -16.43 14.22 -8.13
C LYS A 66 -14.97 14.12 -8.54
N ILE A 67 -14.58 13.06 -9.24
CA ILE A 67 -13.25 12.98 -9.85
C ILE A 67 -13.20 13.97 -11.02
N ILE A 68 -12.28 14.94 -10.94
CA ILE A 68 -12.08 15.96 -11.98
C ILE A 68 -10.86 15.68 -12.84
N GLY A 69 -9.97 14.78 -12.42
CA GLY A 69 -8.82 14.39 -13.22
C GLY A 69 -7.77 13.61 -12.43
N LYS A 70 -6.67 13.28 -13.11
CA LYS A 70 -5.49 12.67 -12.49
C LYS A 70 -4.50 13.76 -12.08
N PRO A 71 -3.88 13.66 -10.89
CA PRO A 71 -2.82 14.57 -10.50
C PRO A 71 -1.57 14.31 -11.32
N THR A 72 -0.71 15.33 -11.41
CA THR A 72 0.63 15.18 -11.97
C THR A 72 1.51 14.31 -11.05
N LEU A 73 2.56 13.72 -11.60
CA LEU A 73 3.55 12.96 -10.80
C LEU A 73 4.15 13.80 -9.67
N LYS A 74 4.39 15.09 -9.93
CA LYS A 74 4.91 16.03 -8.92
C LYS A 74 3.93 16.20 -7.76
N GLN A 75 2.64 16.42 -8.05
CA GLN A 75 1.62 16.55 -7.01
C GLN A 75 1.48 15.28 -6.19
N THR A 76 1.48 14.10 -6.84
CA THR A 76 1.45 12.82 -6.13
C THR A 76 2.67 12.65 -5.22
N ALA A 77 3.86 12.97 -5.70
CA ALA A 77 5.08 12.90 -4.89
C ALA A 77 5.06 13.88 -3.69
N GLU A 78 4.59 15.11 -3.89
CA GLU A 78 4.43 16.10 -2.81
C GLU A 78 3.41 15.64 -1.77
N TYR A 79 2.28 15.10 -2.22
CA TYR A 79 1.25 14.54 -1.36
C TYR A 79 1.78 13.36 -0.53
N LEU A 80 2.49 12.43 -1.17
CA LEU A 80 3.07 11.27 -0.52
C LEU A 80 4.10 11.62 0.58
N LYS A 81 4.80 12.75 0.45
CA LYS A 81 5.74 13.24 1.48
C LYS A 81 5.07 13.60 2.80
N LEU A 82 3.76 13.83 2.82
CA LEU A 82 3.00 14.09 4.05
C LEU A 82 2.95 12.88 4.99
N PHE A 83 3.20 11.68 4.45
CA PHE A 83 3.14 10.44 5.18
C PHE A 83 4.52 9.90 5.57
N PRO A 84 4.63 9.19 6.70
CA PRO A 84 5.84 8.47 7.06
C PRO A 84 6.27 7.50 5.96
N ARG A 85 7.57 7.48 5.68
CA ARG A 85 8.22 6.55 4.74
C ARG A 85 8.64 5.28 5.46
N LEU A 86 8.32 4.12 4.86
CA LEU A 86 8.75 2.81 5.35
C LEU A 86 9.46 2.04 4.24
N ARG A 87 10.57 1.39 4.59
CA ARG A 87 11.28 0.46 3.70
C ARG A 87 10.68 -0.93 3.87
N MET A 88 10.32 -1.55 2.76
CA MET A 88 9.68 -2.85 2.74
C MET A 88 10.36 -3.77 1.74
N ILE A 89 10.21 -5.07 1.92
CA ILE A 89 10.56 -6.10 0.94
C ILE A 89 9.30 -6.77 0.42
N VAL A 90 9.18 -6.83 -0.90
CA VAL A 90 8.06 -7.45 -1.58
C VAL A 90 8.16 -8.97 -1.45
N ILE A 91 7.04 -9.62 -1.14
CA ILE A 91 6.94 -11.08 -1.07
C ILE A 91 6.51 -11.61 -2.42
N ASP A 92 5.25 -11.38 -2.81
CA ASP A 92 4.66 -11.79 -4.07
C ASP A 92 3.32 -11.05 -4.29
N LYS A 93 2.70 -11.25 -5.46
CA LYS A 93 1.35 -10.77 -5.78
C LYS A 93 0.33 -11.87 -5.42
N PHE A 94 -0.61 -11.56 -4.53
CA PHE A 94 -1.73 -12.43 -4.16
C PHE A 94 -3.05 -11.72 -4.48
N ASP A 95 -3.90 -12.37 -5.28
CA ASP A 95 -5.21 -11.85 -5.71
C ASP A 95 -5.15 -10.41 -6.25
N GLY A 96 -4.19 -10.16 -7.14
CA GLY A 96 -4.01 -8.83 -7.74
C GLY A 96 -3.27 -7.80 -6.86
N VAL A 97 -2.99 -8.11 -5.59
CA VAL A 97 -2.39 -7.18 -4.63
C VAL A 97 -0.97 -7.61 -4.27
N TRP A 98 -0.04 -6.67 -4.26
CA TRP A 98 1.33 -6.93 -3.80
C TRP A 98 1.38 -6.97 -2.29
N TRP A 99 2.06 -7.98 -1.73
CA TRP A 99 2.29 -8.09 -0.29
C TRP A 99 3.75 -7.85 0.03
N ALA A 100 4.02 -7.16 1.14
CA ALA A 100 5.37 -6.84 1.55
C ALA A 100 5.55 -6.92 3.07
N LEU A 101 6.80 -7.13 3.49
CA LEU A 101 7.22 -7.11 4.90
C LEU A 101 8.05 -5.86 5.17
N MET A 102 8.01 -5.38 6.41
CA MET A 102 8.96 -4.37 6.86
C MET A 102 10.40 -4.88 6.71
N PHE A 103 11.22 -4.09 6.02
CA PHE A 103 12.62 -4.44 5.77
C PHE A 103 13.44 -4.36 7.06
N ASN A 104 13.23 -3.32 7.86
CA ASN A 104 13.91 -3.11 9.13
C ASN A 104 12.90 -3.03 10.27
N ARG A 105 12.89 -4.03 11.16
CA ARG A 105 12.05 -4.05 12.37
C ARG A 105 12.53 -3.09 13.47
N SER A 106 13.66 -2.43 13.27
CA SER A 106 14.21 -1.46 14.23
C SER A 106 13.49 -0.11 14.22
N ASP A 107 12.68 0.20 13.20
CA ASP A 107 11.85 1.41 13.21
C ASP A 107 10.67 1.23 14.17
N LYS A 108 10.91 1.57 15.45
CA LYS A 108 9.95 1.40 16.55
C LYS A 108 8.69 2.26 16.43
N ARG A 109 8.64 3.20 15.46
CA ARG A 109 7.44 4.02 15.21
C ARG A 109 6.29 3.17 14.66
N PHE A 110 6.60 2.03 14.04
CA PHE A 110 5.62 1.13 13.45
C PHE A 110 5.80 -0.28 14.00
N LYS A 111 4.74 -0.82 14.62
CA LYS A 111 4.66 -2.23 14.98
C LYS A 111 3.83 -2.94 13.93
N LEU A 112 4.50 -3.66 13.05
CA LEU A 112 3.88 -4.47 12.00
C LEU A 112 4.29 -5.91 12.22
N ASP A 113 3.33 -6.73 12.65
CA ASP A 113 3.57 -8.12 13.06
C ASP A 113 3.48 -9.13 11.89
N GLY A 114 3.32 -8.66 10.66
CA GLY A 114 3.14 -9.52 9.50
C GLY A 114 3.23 -8.80 8.16
N PRO A 115 2.97 -9.53 7.07
CA PRO A 115 2.92 -8.95 5.73
C PRO A 115 1.73 -8.02 5.58
N VAL A 116 1.90 -6.95 4.82
CA VAL A 116 0.84 -5.96 4.56
C VAL A 116 0.66 -5.75 3.06
N PRO A 117 -0.56 -5.41 2.62
CA PRO A 117 -0.82 -5.10 1.22
C PRO A 117 -0.23 -3.74 0.84
N VAL A 118 0.47 -3.70 -0.28
CA VAL A 118 0.99 -2.49 -0.92
C VAL A 118 0.07 -2.13 -2.08
N ARG A 119 -0.50 -0.94 -2.02
CA ARG A 119 -1.52 -0.42 -2.95
C ARG A 119 -0.91 0.54 -3.97
N LEU A 120 -1.63 0.73 -5.07
CA LEU A 120 -1.31 1.67 -6.14
C LEU A 120 0.09 1.45 -6.74
N VAL A 121 0.48 0.18 -6.85
CA VAL A 121 1.69 -0.25 -7.55
C VAL A 121 1.42 -0.23 -9.05
N SER A 122 2.28 0.44 -9.83
CA SER A 122 2.26 0.29 -11.29
C SER A 122 2.63 -1.16 -11.65
N GLU A 123 1.76 -1.83 -12.41
CA GLU A 123 1.75 -3.30 -12.57
C GLU A 123 2.99 -3.93 -13.21
N ASP A 124 3.92 -3.10 -13.69
CA ASP A 124 5.12 -3.44 -14.44
C ASP A 124 6.43 -3.13 -13.68
N ARG A 125 6.37 -2.46 -12.53
CA ARG A 125 7.58 -1.93 -11.88
C ARG A 125 8.18 -2.82 -10.80
N ILE A 126 7.39 -3.71 -10.21
CA ILE A 126 7.78 -4.44 -9.00
C ILE A 126 7.86 -5.94 -9.27
N GLY A 127 8.87 -6.58 -8.68
CA GLY A 127 9.02 -8.04 -8.63
C GLY A 127 9.16 -8.53 -7.19
N ALA A 128 8.98 -9.84 -7.00
CA ALA A 128 9.22 -10.50 -5.73
C ALA A 128 10.64 -10.24 -5.22
N PHE A 129 10.78 -10.09 -3.90
CA PHE A 129 12.02 -9.85 -3.17
C PHE A 129 12.71 -8.50 -3.41
N ARG A 130 12.10 -7.61 -4.21
CA ARG A 130 12.61 -6.25 -4.35
C ARG A 130 12.35 -5.45 -3.08
N ALA A 131 13.36 -4.69 -2.66
CA ALA A 131 13.16 -3.68 -1.64
C ALA A 131 12.53 -2.44 -2.26
N ILE A 132 11.50 -1.93 -1.60
CA ILE A 132 10.70 -0.79 -2.04
C ILE A 132 10.55 0.20 -0.89
N GLU A 133 10.16 1.40 -1.24
CA GLU A 133 9.75 2.42 -0.30
C GLU A 133 8.26 2.69 -0.45
N THR A 134 7.62 2.77 0.71
CA THR A 134 6.19 2.95 0.83
C THR A 134 5.88 4.12 1.75
N ARG A 135 4.66 4.63 1.63
CA ARG A 135 4.09 5.67 2.47
C ARG A 135 2.86 5.14 3.18
N CYS A 136 2.73 5.44 4.47
CA CYS A 136 1.63 4.93 5.28
C CYS A 136 0.74 6.07 5.79
N ASP A 137 -0.55 6.01 5.47
CA ASP A 137 -1.57 6.94 6.00
C ASP A 137 -2.18 6.48 7.35
N GLY A 138 -1.66 5.37 7.90
CA GLY A 138 -2.14 4.71 9.11
C GLY A 138 -3.07 3.53 8.84
N ALA A 139 -3.62 3.39 7.63
CA ALA A 139 -4.49 2.28 7.23
C ALA A 139 -3.96 1.52 6.00
N ASN A 140 -3.35 2.22 5.06
CA ASN A 140 -2.87 1.69 3.79
C ASN A 140 -1.39 1.99 3.60
N PHE A 141 -0.72 1.11 2.83
CA PHE A 141 0.65 1.29 2.39
C PHE A 141 0.66 1.56 0.90
N TYR A 142 1.09 2.75 0.49
CA TYR A 142 1.18 3.14 -0.91
C TYR A 142 2.60 3.02 -1.40
N TYR A 143 2.77 2.46 -2.60
CA TYR A 143 4.07 2.42 -3.26
C TYR A 143 4.53 3.83 -3.65
N GLU A 144 5.80 4.14 -3.38
CA GLU A 144 6.46 5.39 -3.80
C GLU A 144 7.53 5.10 -4.87
N THR A 145 8.50 4.25 -4.55
CA THR A 145 9.63 3.96 -5.44
C THR A 145 10.36 2.67 -5.06
N ASP A 146 11.18 2.16 -5.97
CA ASP A 146 12.17 1.14 -5.68
C ASP A 146 13.26 1.69 -4.75
N ASN A 147 13.73 0.86 -3.82
CA ASN A 147 14.93 1.17 -3.05
C ASN A 147 16.17 0.69 -3.82
N VAL A 148 16.69 1.56 -4.69
CA VAL A 148 17.83 1.26 -5.57
C VAL A 148 19.12 0.95 -4.80
N MET A 149 19.21 1.38 -3.54
CA MET A 149 20.38 1.12 -2.69
C MET A 149 20.41 -0.30 -2.12
N HIS A 150 19.34 -1.08 -2.30
CA HIS A 150 19.30 -2.46 -1.84
C HIS A 150 19.82 -3.42 -2.90
N ASP A 151 20.57 -4.43 -2.47
CA ASP A 151 21.32 -5.34 -3.35
C ASP A 151 20.39 -6.10 -4.31
N PHE A 152 20.51 -5.78 -5.61
CA PHE A 152 19.78 -6.46 -6.67
C PHE A 152 20.16 -7.95 -6.77
N GLY A 153 21.38 -8.32 -6.38
CA GLY A 153 21.88 -9.70 -6.39
C GLY A 153 21.06 -10.63 -5.50
N ASN A 154 20.69 -10.18 -4.29
CA ASN A 154 19.83 -10.94 -3.39
C ASN A 154 18.47 -11.24 -4.03
N CYS A 155 17.85 -10.26 -4.68
CA CYS A 155 16.57 -10.43 -5.35
C CYS A 155 16.66 -11.45 -6.47
N VAL A 156 17.71 -11.40 -7.30
CA VAL A 156 17.93 -12.37 -8.39
C VAL A 156 18.12 -13.78 -7.82
N TYR A 157 19.01 -13.94 -6.85
CA TYR A 157 19.28 -15.22 -6.20
C TYR A 157 18.01 -15.85 -5.60
N LEU A 158 17.24 -15.07 -4.83
CA LEU A 158 16.01 -15.58 -4.20
C LEU A 158 14.95 -15.96 -5.25
N ASN A 159 14.84 -15.21 -6.34
CA ASN A 159 13.94 -15.59 -7.43
C ASN A 159 14.37 -16.89 -8.12
N GLU A 160 15.67 -17.09 -8.35
CA GLU A 160 16.21 -18.34 -8.91
C GLU A 160 15.97 -19.52 -7.98
N CYS A 161 16.27 -19.39 -6.69
CA CYS A 161 15.99 -20.42 -5.70
C CYS A 161 14.49 -20.75 -5.63
N LEU A 162 13.61 -19.74 -5.72
CA LEU A 162 12.16 -19.95 -5.71
C LEU A 162 11.69 -20.71 -6.96
N ARG A 163 12.29 -20.43 -8.12
CA ARG A 163 12.02 -21.18 -9.37
C ARG A 163 12.49 -22.63 -9.27
N GLN A 164 13.66 -22.87 -8.68
CA GLN A 164 14.23 -24.20 -8.47
C GLN A 164 13.61 -24.95 -7.28
N ARG A 165 12.74 -24.29 -6.50
CA ARG A 165 12.10 -24.85 -5.29
C ARG A 165 13.10 -25.31 -4.24
N VAL A 166 14.16 -24.55 -4.04
CA VAL A 166 15.12 -24.78 -2.96
C VAL A 166 14.41 -24.61 -1.60
N PRO A 167 14.50 -25.58 -0.69
CA PRO A 167 13.95 -25.42 0.66
C PRO A 167 14.55 -24.19 1.38
N PRO A 168 13.76 -23.44 2.19
CA PRO A 168 14.24 -22.25 2.89
C PRO A 168 15.44 -22.47 3.82
N ASP A 169 15.55 -23.67 4.39
CA ASP A 169 16.67 -24.15 5.22
C ASP A 169 17.95 -24.46 4.42
N GLU A 170 17.83 -24.61 3.10
CA GLU A 170 18.95 -24.84 2.18
C GLU A 170 19.46 -23.56 1.50
N LEU A 171 18.94 -22.37 1.84
CA LEU A 171 19.45 -21.11 1.31
C LEU A 171 20.89 -20.85 1.80
N ARG A 172 21.86 -20.83 0.88
CA ARG A 172 23.30 -20.71 1.19
C ARG A 172 23.92 -19.34 0.93
N TYR A 173 23.14 -18.33 0.58
CA TYR A 173 23.68 -17.01 0.24
C TYR A 173 24.09 -16.21 1.48
N SER A 174 25.39 -15.88 1.56
CA SER A 174 25.95 -15.02 2.59
C SER A 174 25.47 -13.58 2.38
N GLY A 175 24.80 -12.99 3.38
CA GLY A 175 24.34 -11.60 3.32
C GLY A 175 22.81 -11.42 3.26
N LEU A 176 22.03 -12.51 3.24
CA LEU A 176 20.58 -12.41 3.34
C LEU A 176 20.12 -11.90 4.70
N MET A 177 19.38 -10.81 4.68
CA MET A 177 18.74 -10.19 5.83
C MET A 177 17.57 -11.05 6.34
N PRO A 178 17.20 -10.94 7.64
CA PRO A 178 16.07 -11.68 8.19
C PRO A 178 14.74 -11.45 7.45
N ALA A 179 14.49 -10.22 6.98
CA ALA A 179 13.28 -9.89 6.22
C ALA A 179 13.25 -10.58 4.85
N GLU A 180 14.41 -10.74 4.19
CA GLU A 180 14.54 -11.46 2.92
C GLU A 180 14.29 -12.95 3.09
N LYS A 181 14.89 -13.57 4.11
CA LYS A 181 14.64 -14.98 4.44
C LYS A 181 13.17 -15.23 4.75
N LEU A 182 12.54 -14.33 5.52
CA LEU A 182 11.12 -14.44 5.85
C LEU A 182 10.22 -14.25 4.62
N ALA A 183 10.54 -13.29 3.75
CA ALA A 183 9.81 -13.09 2.49
C ALA A 183 9.89 -14.35 1.61
N TYR A 184 11.08 -14.95 1.50
CA TYR A 184 11.29 -16.19 0.76
C TYR A 184 10.48 -17.35 1.35
N LEU A 185 10.57 -17.54 2.67
CA LEU A 185 9.81 -18.57 3.40
C LEU A 185 8.31 -18.48 3.07
N MET A 186 7.74 -17.27 3.14
CA MET A 186 6.32 -17.03 2.85
C MET A 186 5.99 -17.34 1.37
N ALA A 187 6.79 -16.82 0.44
CA ALA A 187 6.58 -17.04 -0.99
C ALA A 187 6.67 -18.52 -1.38
N PHE A 188 7.63 -19.25 -0.81
CA PHE A 188 7.84 -20.68 -1.05
C PHE A 188 6.63 -21.52 -0.65
N PHE A 189 6.10 -21.30 0.56
CA PHE A 189 4.94 -22.05 1.05
C PHE A 189 3.64 -21.64 0.36
N ALA A 190 3.45 -20.36 0.03
CA ALA A 190 2.27 -19.92 -0.68
C ALA A 190 2.14 -20.58 -2.07
N LYS A 191 3.27 -20.75 -2.79
CA LYS A 191 3.27 -21.46 -4.07
C LYS A 191 3.00 -22.96 -3.94
N ARG A 192 3.39 -23.61 -2.83
CA ARG A 192 3.05 -25.01 -2.56
C ARG A 192 1.56 -25.21 -2.28
N SER A 193 0.94 -24.31 -1.51
CA SER A 193 -0.48 -24.40 -1.16
C SER A 193 -1.40 -24.28 -2.38
N CYS A 194 -1.05 -23.42 -3.36
CA CYS A 194 -1.79 -23.31 -4.62
C CYS A 194 -1.73 -24.60 -5.47
N LEU A 195 -0.62 -25.35 -5.40
CA LEU A 195 -0.45 -26.60 -6.14
C LEU A 195 -1.29 -27.75 -5.53
N CYS A 196 -1.31 -27.86 -4.19
CA CYS A 196 -2.15 -28.85 -3.52
C CYS A 196 -3.66 -28.59 -3.71
N ALA A 197 -4.07 -27.31 -3.82
CA ALA A 197 -5.45 -26.95 -4.14
C ALA A 197 -5.81 -27.20 -5.62
N GLY A 198 -4.85 -27.03 -6.54
CA GLY A 198 -5.03 -27.33 -7.96
C GLY A 198 -5.13 -28.82 -8.29
N GLN A 199 -4.52 -29.68 -7.48
CA GLN A 199 -4.49 -31.13 -7.72
C GLN A 199 -5.80 -31.85 -7.34
N LYS A 200 -6.73 -31.17 -6.65
CA LYS A 200 -8.08 -31.71 -6.36
C LYS A 200 -9.12 -31.47 -7.47
N ARG A 201 -8.76 -30.85 -8.61
CA ARG A 201 -9.68 -30.63 -9.74
C ARG A 201 -9.51 -31.58 -10.93
N ILE A 202 -8.68 -32.62 -10.79
CA ILE A 202 -8.51 -33.66 -11.81
C ILE A 202 -8.75 -35.01 -11.14
N CYS A 203 -10.01 -35.31 -10.85
CA CYS A 203 -10.55 -36.64 -10.58
C CYS A 203 -12.09 -36.52 -10.56
N ARG A 204 -12.67 -36.47 -11.76
CA ARG A 204 -14.02 -36.97 -12.05
C ARG A 204 -13.98 -37.59 -13.43
#